data_AF-A0A1V6LS64-F1
#
_entry.id   AF-A0A1V6LS64-F1
#
_cell.length_a   1.000
_cell.length_b   1.000
_cell.length_c   1.000
_cell.angle_alpha   90.00
_cell.angle_beta   90.00
_cell.angle_gamma   90.00
#
_symmetry.space_group_name_H-M   'P 1'
#
loop_
_entity.id
_entity.type
_entity.pdbx_description
1 polymer ?
#
loop_
_entity_poly.entity_id
_entity_poly.type
_entity_poly.pdbx_seq_one_letter_code
_entity_poly.pdbx_strand_id
1 'polypeptide(L)'
;MSNNYVYSLLLAGFLSLNAQQKDMQAFIPLLGKTWIAEGVWGNGSTFKQEQIFRIALDSNLVITETKGFLDPEQKAFGHRAHGIRKFEPRTGKIKFWEFDIEGNTTEGKVYITDKDIWYSYDYGGTQVTDHWEYLNDHTYNYTVGVYDKGEWEQIFLKTQFLALNNQFEFTIKQVNLFTTDIDNTAKFYEQIFGFRTSGNEHEKFKLLYLDAQTQIKLLKKDSLTSTENNIINLTTPYLNRVISHLKSNNIPYYKSAKKDEHPLDKSEYLEQIFIQDPNGQWIEISNVN
;
A
#
# COMPACT_ATOMS: atom_id res chain seq x y z
N MET A 1 -23.42 -3.57 -50.88
CA MET A 1 -22.48 -4.37 -50.05
C MET A 1 -21.25 -3.50 -49.89
N SER A 2 -20.73 -3.10 -48.74
CA SER A 2 -20.91 -3.50 -47.35
C SER A 2 -20.31 -2.40 -46.45
N ASN A 3 -20.88 -2.26 -45.25
CA ASN A 3 -20.27 -1.83 -43.99
C ASN A 3 -19.52 -0.48 -43.89
N ASN A 4 -20.15 0.46 -43.17
CA ASN A 4 -19.44 1.35 -42.24
C ASN A 4 -20.27 1.41 -40.94
N TYR A 5 -20.03 0.44 -40.06
CA TYR A 5 -20.53 0.44 -38.69
C TYR A 5 -19.37 0.72 -37.73
N VAL A 6 -19.58 1.74 -36.90
CA VAL A 6 -19.11 1.90 -35.51
C VAL A 6 -17.58 1.94 -35.28
N TYR A 7 -17.04 3.17 -35.33
CA TYR A 7 -15.87 3.54 -34.53
C TYR A 7 -16.24 4.71 -33.60
N SER A 8 -17.00 4.43 -32.54
CA SER A 8 -17.25 5.43 -31.49
C SER A 8 -17.53 4.82 -30.11
N LEU A 9 -16.82 3.75 -29.73
CA LEU A 9 -17.04 3.08 -28.44
C LEU A 9 -15.77 2.59 -27.74
N LEU A 10 -14.63 3.23 -28.00
CA LEU A 10 -13.36 2.91 -27.33
C LEU A 10 -12.68 4.10 -26.63
N LEU A 11 -13.29 5.29 -26.62
CA LEU A 11 -12.73 6.46 -25.95
C LEU A 11 -13.27 6.71 -24.53
N ALA A 12 -14.40 6.09 -24.15
CA ALA A 12 -15.00 6.28 -22.83
C ALA A 12 -14.26 5.52 -21.70
N GLY A 13 -13.50 4.45 -22.03
CA GLY A 13 -12.81 3.63 -21.03
C GLY A 13 -11.49 4.21 -20.51
N PHE A 14 -10.79 5.02 -21.31
CA PHE A 14 -9.50 5.61 -20.91
C PHE A 14 -9.61 6.87 -20.05
N LEU A 15 -10.74 7.60 -20.14
CA LEU A 15 -11.00 8.76 -19.29
C LEU A 15 -11.39 8.36 -17.85
N SER A 16 -12.10 7.23 -17.69
CA SER A 16 -12.51 6.70 -16.39
C SER A 16 -11.36 6.16 -15.54
N LEU A 17 -10.34 5.54 -16.16
CA LEU A 17 -9.17 5.00 -15.43
C LEU A 17 -8.31 6.10 -14.80
N ASN A 18 -8.09 7.21 -15.50
CA ASN A 18 -7.28 8.32 -14.99
C ASN A 18 -7.98 9.09 -13.85
N ALA A 19 -9.30 9.30 -13.93
CA ALA A 19 -10.07 9.94 -12.85
C ALA A 19 -10.14 9.04 -11.61
N GLN A 20 -10.40 7.74 -11.81
CA GLN A 20 -10.38 6.73 -10.75
C GLN A 20 -9.04 6.69 -10.01
N GLN A 21 -7.94 6.70 -10.76
CA GLN A 21 -6.60 6.68 -10.18
C GLN A 21 -6.29 7.97 -9.41
N LYS A 22 -6.88 9.12 -9.77
CA LYS A 22 -6.64 10.41 -9.12
C LYS A 22 -7.38 10.54 -7.78
N ASP A 23 -8.65 10.15 -7.71
CA ASP A 23 -9.45 10.36 -6.49
C ASP A 23 -9.09 9.36 -5.38
N MET A 24 -8.68 8.14 -5.76
CA MET A 24 -8.18 7.14 -4.81
C MET A 24 -6.78 7.49 -4.27
N GLN A 25 -6.02 8.39 -4.92
CA GLN A 25 -4.72 8.85 -4.41
C GLN A 25 -4.83 9.58 -3.07
N ALA A 26 -5.96 10.24 -2.78
CA ALA A 26 -6.14 10.90 -1.49
C ALA A 26 -6.14 9.93 -0.31
N PHE A 27 -6.43 8.64 -0.54
CA PHE A 27 -6.34 7.61 0.49
C PHE A 27 -4.94 7.02 0.65
N ILE A 28 -4.03 7.21 -0.32
CA ILE A 28 -2.67 6.65 -0.25
C ILE A 28 -1.93 7.05 1.03
N PRO A 29 -1.94 8.32 1.47
CA PRO A 29 -1.26 8.70 2.71
C PRO A 29 -1.83 7.99 3.95
N LEU A 30 -3.09 7.54 3.91
CA LEU A 30 -3.73 6.85 5.03
C LEU A 30 -3.30 5.38 5.16
N LEU A 31 -2.79 4.77 4.09
CA LEU A 31 -2.50 3.34 4.03
C LEU A 31 -1.29 2.95 4.89
N GLY A 32 -1.32 1.72 5.42
CA GLY A 32 -0.22 1.15 6.19
C GLY A 32 0.00 1.76 7.57
N LYS A 33 -0.93 2.61 8.03
CA LYS A 33 -0.85 3.32 9.32
C LYS A 33 -2.08 3.03 10.17
N THR A 34 -1.90 3.14 11.49
CA THR A 34 -3.01 3.25 12.44
C THR A 34 -3.19 4.72 12.78
N TRP A 35 -4.38 5.27 12.54
CA TRP A 35 -4.70 6.66 12.81
C TRP A 35 -5.46 6.77 14.14
N ILE A 36 -5.00 7.61 15.06
CA ILE A 36 -5.66 7.84 16.34
C ILE A 36 -6.13 9.28 16.44
N ALA A 37 -7.35 9.46 16.93
CA ALA A 37 -7.87 10.75 17.34
C ALA A 37 -8.53 10.65 18.72
N GLU A 38 -8.31 11.69 19.52
CA GLU A 38 -8.97 11.90 20.81
C GLU A 38 -9.51 13.33 20.86
N GLY A 39 -10.70 13.51 21.43
CA GLY A 39 -11.35 14.81 21.47
C GLY A 39 -12.56 14.82 22.37
N VAL A 40 -13.37 15.87 22.25
CA VAL A 40 -14.62 16.03 23.01
C VAL A 40 -15.70 16.49 22.05
N TRP A 41 -16.83 15.78 22.04
CA TRP A 41 -18.00 16.18 21.28
C TRP A 41 -18.63 17.44 21.85
N GLY A 42 -19.42 18.16 21.05
CA GLY A 42 -20.14 19.37 21.49
C GLY A 42 -21.09 19.16 22.68
N ASN A 43 -21.50 17.92 22.96
CA ASN A 43 -22.30 17.55 24.14
C ASN A 43 -21.46 17.24 25.39
N GLY A 44 -20.13 17.36 25.32
CA GLY A 44 -19.18 17.10 26.41
C GLY A 44 -18.72 15.65 26.55
N SER A 45 -19.26 14.70 25.77
CA SER A 45 -18.80 13.31 25.79
C SER A 45 -17.43 13.14 25.12
N THR A 46 -16.64 12.18 25.59
CA THR A 46 -15.29 11.94 25.04
C THR A 46 -15.38 11.33 23.66
N PHE A 47 -14.52 11.76 22.75
CA PHE A 47 -14.29 11.12 21.47
C PHE A 47 -12.94 10.40 21.51
N LYS A 48 -12.91 9.14 21.10
CA LYS A 48 -11.68 8.38 20.87
C LYS A 48 -11.90 7.39 19.74
N GLN A 49 -11.01 7.38 18.76
CA GLN A 49 -11.05 6.41 17.67
C GLN A 49 -9.64 5.97 17.25
N GLU A 50 -9.54 4.71 16.81
CA GLU A 50 -8.43 4.20 16.01
C GLU A 50 -8.97 3.77 14.65
N GLN A 51 -8.34 4.18 13.55
CA GLN A 51 -8.75 3.81 12.19
C GLN A 51 -7.58 3.24 11.38
N ILE A 52 -7.84 2.18 10.62
CA ILE A 52 -6.89 1.60 9.67
C ILE A 52 -7.56 1.56 8.30
N PHE A 53 -6.81 1.90 7.26
CA PHE A 53 -7.27 1.90 5.87
C PHE A 53 -6.49 0.86 5.05
N ARG A 54 -7.21 0.12 4.20
CA ARG A 54 -6.63 -0.84 3.26
C ARG A 54 -7.26 -0.69 1.89
N ILE A 55 -6.48 -0.97 0.84
CA ILE A 55 -7.01 -1.09 -0.52
C ILE A 55 -7.47 -2.54 -0.74
N ALA A 56 -8.57 -2.71 -1.47
CA ALA A 56 -9.04 -4.01 -1.93
C ALA A 56 -9.53 -3.96 -3.39
N LEU A 57 -9.64 -5.14 -4.02
CA LEU A 57 -10.13 -5.34 -5.39
C LEU A 57 -9.41 -4.44 -6.42
N ASP A 58 -8.09 -4.57 -6.53
CA ASP A 58 -7.28 -3.83 -7.51
C ASP A 58 -7.48 -2.30 -7.44
N SER A 59 -7.52 -1.73 -6.23
CA SER A 59 -7.74 -0.29 -6.01
C SER A 59 -9.14 0.23 -6.36
N ASN A 60 -10.14 -0.65 -6.45
CA ASN A 60 -11.54 -0.25 -6.60
C ASN A 60 -12.24 0.03 -5.26
N LEU A 61 -11.69 -0.45 -4.14
CA LEU A 61 -12.26 -0.28 -2.81
C LEU A 61 -11.21 0.22 -1.81
N VAL A 62 -11.64 1.08 -0.89
CA VAL A 62 -10.96 1.29 0.40
C VAL A 62 -11.79 0.64 1.49
N ILE A 63 -11.17 -0.20 2.29
CA ILE A 63 -11.75 -0.79 3.49
C ILE A 63 -11.21 -0.02 4.70
N THR A 64 -12.09 0.28 5.63
CA THR A 64 -11.76 0.96 6.88
C THR A 64 -12.16 0.07 8.06
N GLU A 65 -11.26 -0.09 9.03
CA GLU A 65 -11.57 -0.72 10.30
C GLU A 65 -11.46 0.34 11.40
N THR A 66 -12.52 0.49 12.20
CA THR A 66 -12.59 1.52 13.25
C THR A 66 -12.74 0.87 14.62
N LYS A 67 -11.87 1.25 15.55
CA LYS A 67 -12.11 1.05 16.98
C LYS A 67 -12.64 2.33 17.62
N GLY A 68 -13.52 2.17 18.59
CA GLY A 68 -14.17 3.25 19.32
C GLY A 68 -14.75 2.73 20.63
N PHE A 69 -15.44 3.61 21.36
CA PHE A 69 -16.25 3.19 22.50
C PHE A 69 -17.39 2.27 22.05
N LEU A 70 -17.57 1.15 22.76
CA LEU A 70 -18.56 0.11 22.44
C LEU A 70 -19.89 0.30 23.17
N ASP A 71 -19.89 1.12 24.21
CA ASP A 71 -21.03 1.42 25.06
C ASP A 71 -21.20 2.94 25.23
N PRO A 72 -22.44 3.44 25.43
CA PRO A 72 -22.70 4.85 25.68
C PRO A 72 -22.00 5.41 26.92
N GLU A 73 -21.73 4.57 27.93
CA GLU A 73 -21.01 4.96 29.15
C GLU A 73 -19.49 5.06 28.94
N GLN A 74 -18.98 4.73 27.76
CA GLN A 74 -17.57 4.83 27.35
C GLN A 74 -16.61 3.99 28.22
N LYS A 75 -17.07 2.83 28.70
CA LYS A 75 -16.29 1.93 29.58
C LYS A 75 -15.49 0.87 28.82
N ALA A 76 -15.92 0.49 27.64
CA ALA A 76 -15.28 -0.50 26.78
C ALA A 76 -14.83 0.14 25.46
N PHE A 77 -13.63 -0.22 25.01
CA PHE A 77 -13.03 0.24 23.77
C PHE A 77 -12.63 -0.96 22.91
N GLY A 78 -13.02 -0.97 21.63
CA GLY A 78 -12.75 -2.10 20.74
C GLY A 78 -13.28 -1.86 19.33
N HIS A 79 -13.37 -2.93 18.52
CA HIS A 79 -13.87 -2.85 17.15
C HIS A 79 -15.32 -2.37 17.11
N ARG A 80 -15.54 -1.15 16.61
CA ARG A 80 -16.84 -0.46 16.65
C ARG A 80 -17.53 -0.39 15.30
N ALA A 81 -16.76 -0.30 14.22
CA ALA A 81 -17.31 -0.21 12.87
C ALA A 81 -16.35 -0.77 11.81
N HIS A 82 -16.94 -1.15 10.68
CA HIS A 82 -16.26 -1.55 9.46
C HIS A 82 -16.82 -0.74 8.29
N GLY A 83 -15.96 -0.14 7.50
CA GLY A 83 -16.34 0.79 6.46
C GLY A 83 -15.85 0.37 5.08
N ILE A 84 -16.61 0.73 4.06
CA ILE A 84 -16.26 0.51 2.65
C ILE A 84 -16.42 1.82 1.90
N ARG A 85 -15.38 2.27 1.20
CA ARG A 85 -15.45 3.34 0.19
C ARG A 85 -15.28 2.71 -1.19
N LYS A 86 -16.22 2.97 -2.09
CA LYS A 86 -16.22 2.45 -3.46
C LYS A 86 -16.24 3.59 -4.45
N PHE A 87 -15.30 3.57 -5.40
CA PHE A 87 -15.35 4.46 -6.54
C PHE A 87 -16.47 4.04 -7.51
N GLU A 88 -17.28 5.00 -7.95
CA GLU A 88 -18.31 4.82 -8.96
C GLU A 88 -17.88 5.45 -10.29
N PRO A 89 -17.40 4.66 -11.28
CA PRO A 89 -16.85 5.19 -12.53
C PRO A 89 -17.82 6.03 -13.36
N ARG A 90 -19.13 5.77 -13.23
CA ARG A 90 -20.17 6.49 -13.98
C ARG A 90 -20.37 7.92 -13.48
N THR A 91 -20.17 8.15 -12.19
CA THR A 91 -20.43 9.44 -11.55
C THR A 91 -19.13 10.16 -11.20
N GLY A 92 -17.98 9.46 -11.21
CA GLY A 92 -16.70 9.98 -10.74
C GLY A 92 -16.72 10.27 -9.24
N LYS A 93 -17.64 9.66 -8.49
CA LYS A 93 -17.80 9.89 -7.06
C LYS A 93 -17.45 8.65 -6.27
N ILE A 94 -17.04 8.86 -5.04
CA ILE A 94 -16.85 7.77 -4.08
C ILE A 94 -18.11 7.70 -3.23
N LYS A 95 -18.70 6.52 -3.10
CA LYS A 95 -19.73 6.25 -2.08
C LYS A 95 -19.10 5.52 -0.92
N PHE A 96 -19.63 5.74 0.27
CA PHE A 96 -19.19 4.99 1.44
C PHE A 96 -20.36 4.36 2.20
N TRP A 97 -20.03 3.31 2.92
CA TRP A 97 -20.87 2.63 3.90
C TRP A 97 -20.04 2.40 5.16
N GLU A 98 -20.65 2.61 6.32
CA GLU A 98 -20.13 2.26 7.63
C GLU A 98 -21.12 1.32 8.32
N PHE A 99 -20.65 0.15 8.68
CA PHE A 99 -21.41 -0.89 9.38
C PHE A 99 -20.94 -0.95 10.82
N ASP A 100 -21.86 -0.76 11.73
CA ASP A 100 -21.56 -0.50 13.13
C ASP A 100 -21.90 -1.73 14.00
N ILE A 101 -21.33 -1.82 15.21
CA ILE A 101 -21.52 -3.00 16.10
C ILE A 101 -22.98 -3.19 16.55
N GLU A 102 -23.80 -2.15 16.47
CA GLU A 102 -25.23 -2.17 16.80
C GLU A 102 -26.09 -2.63 15.62
N GLY A 103 -25.47 -2.89 14.45
CA GLY A 103 -26.13 -3.32 13.22
C GLY A 103 -26.65 -2.17 12.37
N ASN A 104 -26.36 -0.92 12.74
CA ASN A 104 -26.70 0.24 11.94
C ASN A 104 -25.80 0.35 10.71
N THR A 105 -26.34 0.89 9.63
CA THR A 105 -25.58 1.23 8.43
C THR A 105 -25.71 2.72 8.17
N THR A 106 -24.57 3.41 8.15
CA THR A 106 -24.49 4.80 7.66
C THR A 106 -23.95 4.78 6.25
N GLU A 107 -24.56 5.52 5.33
CA GLU A 107 -24.07 5.63 3.96
C GLU A 107 -24.06 7.07 3.47
N GLY A 108 -23.18 7.34 2.51
CA GLY A 108 -23.06 8.67 1.97
C GLY A 108 -22.08 8.79 0.82
N LYS A 109 -21.59 10.00 0.62
CA LYS A 109 -20.67 10.35 -0.47
C LYS A 109 -19.37 10.86 0.10
N VAL A 110 -18.30 10.61 -0.63
CA VAL A 110 -16.98 11.16 -0.37
C VAL A 110 -16.59 12.06 -1.54
N TYR A 111 -16.12 13.26 -1.21
CA TYR A 111 -15.57 14.24 -2.13
C TYR A 111 -14.10 14.46 -1.79
N ILE A 112 -13.28 14.57 -2.82
CA ILE A 112 -11.85 14.77 -2.69
C ILE A 112 -11.50 16.14 -3.26
N THR A 113 -10.79 16.94 -2.46
CA THR A 113 -10.22 18.23 -2.90
C THR A 113 -8.74 18.18 -2.59
N ASP A 114 -7.91 18.05 -3.62
CA ASP A 114 -6.48 17.73 -3.48
C ASP A 114 -6.22 16.44 -2.67
N LYS A 115 -5.80 16.56 -1.41
CA LYS A 115 -5.62 15.44 -0.47
C LYS A 115 -6.64 15.44 0.66
N ASP A 116 -7.52 16.43 0.70
CA ASP A 116 -8.59 16.49 1.69
C ASP A 116 -9.70 15.52 1.33
N ILE A 117 -10.28 14.91 2.37
CA ILE A 117 -11.34 13.92 2.24
C ILE A 117 -12.56 14.45 2.97
N TRP A 118 -13.65 14.62 2.23
CA TRP A 118 -14.91 15.15 2.72
C TRP A 118 -15.99 14.09 2.63
N TYR A 119 -16.52 13.65 3.77
CA TYR A 119 -17.67 12.76 3.84
C TYR A 119 -18.93 13.59 4.01
N SER A 120 -20.02 13.17 3.38
CA SER A 120 -21.33 13.80 3.52
C SER A 120 -22.41 12.71 3.56
N TYR A 121 -23.20 12.71 4.63
CA TYR A 121 -24.22 11.69 4.89
C TYR A 121 -25.37 12.24 5.74
N ASP A 122 -26.54 11.60 5.65
CA ASP A 122 -27.67 11.91 6.53
C ASP A 122 -27.49 11.18 7.86
N TYR A 123 -27.65 11.91 8.96
CA TYR A 123 -27.69 11.34 10.30
C TYR A 123 -28.89 11.89 11.04
N GLY A 124 -29.93 11.07 11.18
CA GLY A 124 -31.17 11.46 11.86
C GLY A 124 -31.89 12.62 11.19
N GLY A 125 -31.85 12.72 9.85
CA GLY A 125 -32.46 13.81 9.08
C GLY A 125 -31.61 15.09 9.02
N THR A 126 -30.40 15.08 9.58
CA THR A 126 -29.44 16.18 9.48
C THR A 126 -28.33 15.80 8.51
N GLN A 127 -28.03 16.69 7.55
CA GLN A 127 -26.90 16.50 6.64
C GLN A 127 -25.59 16.82 7.37
N VAL A 128 -24.85 15.77 7.75
CA VAL A 128 -23.56 15.87 8.46
C VAL A 128 -22.41 15.79 7.45
N THR A 129 -21.32 16.47 7.79
CA THR A 129 -20.06 16.47 7.06
C THR A 129 -18.90 16.11 7.98
N ASP A 130 -18.08 15.13 7.57
CA ASP A 130 -16.78 14.89 8.17
C ASP A 130 -15.69 15.39 7.20
N HIS A 131 -14.82 16.26 7.67
CA HIS A 131 -13.72 16.80 6.88
C HIS A 131 -12.39 16.37 7.48
N TRP A 132 -11.65 15.58 6.71
CA TRP A 132 -10.26 15.24 6.94
C TRP A 132 -9.40 16.19 6.10
N GLU A 133 -8.92 17.26 6.72
CA GLU A 133 -8.00 18.21 6.11
C GLU A 133 -6.58 17.66 6.18
N TYR A 134 -5.95 17.46 5.02
CA TYR A 134 -4.58 16.97 4.95
C TYR A 134 -3.61 18.06 5.38
N LEU A 135 -2.84 17.81 6.44
CA LEU A 135 -1.69 18.67 6.79
C LEU A 135 -0.38 18.08 6.27
N ASN A 136 -0.17 16.79 6.53
CA ASN A 136 0.97 16.02 6.06
C ASN A 136 0.66 14.52 6.16
N ASP A 137 1.58 13.66 5.71
CA ASP A 137 1.38 12.20 5.68
C ASP A 137 1.19 11.55 7.06
N HIS A 138 1.30 12.30 8.16
CA HIS A 138 1.14 11.83 9.55
C HIS A 138 0.04 12.57 10.34
N THR A 139 -0.61 13.56 9.74
CA THR A 139 -1.57 14.41 10.46
C THR A 139 -2.67 14.89 9.54
N TYR A 140 -3.91 14.67 9.99
CA TYR A 140 -5.10 15.29 9.44
C TYR A 140 -5.81 16.09 10.52
N ASN A 141 -6.23 17.33 10.22
CA ASN A 141 -7.27 17.94 11.05
C ASN A 141 -8.60 17.25 10.73
N TYR A 142 -9.39 17.01 11.76
CA TYR A 142 -10.67 16.33 11.65
C TYR A 142 -11.78 17.19 12.22
N THR A 143 -12.74 17.55 11.38
CA THR A 143 -13.91 18.34 11.77
C THR A 143 -15.18 17.58 11.42
N VAL A 144 -16.12 17.51 12.36
CA VAL A 144 -17.47 16.96 12.14
C VAL A 144 -18.49 18.07 12.40
N GLY A 145 -19.43 18.28 11.49
CA GLY A 145 -20.35 19.41 11.58
C GLY A 145 -21.41 19.46 10.48
N VAL A 146 -22.17 20.56 10.47
CA VAL A 146 -23.03 20.97 9.36
C VAL A 146 -22.25 21.98 8.52
N TYR A 147 -22.00 21.63 7.26
CA TYR A 147 -21.26 22.46 6.31
C TYR A 147 -22.17 22.81 5.14
N ASP A 148 -22.44 24.11 4.95
CA ASP A 148 -23.23 24.63 3.84
C ASP A 148 -22.50 25.81 3.19
N LYS A 149 -22.60 25.93 1.87
CA LYS A 149 -22.09 27.08 1.07
C LYS A 149 -20.66 27.54 1.37
N GLY A 150 -19.78 26.64 1.79
CA GLY A 150 -18.38 26.96 2.04
C GLY A 150 -18.04 27.23 3.51
N GLU A 151 -19.03 27.22 4.40
CA GLU A 151 -18.87 27.57 5.81
C GLU A 151 -19.43 26.48 6.75
N TRP A 152 -18.86 26.38 7.94
CA TRP A 152 -19.39 25.53 9.01
C TRP A 152 -20.50 26.27 9.75
N GLU A 153 -21.75 25.90 9.52
CA GLU A 153 -22.89 26.44 10.26
C GLU A 153 -22.88 25.98 11.72
N GLN A 154 -22.46 24.73 11.94
CA GLN A 154 -22.32 24.15 13.26
C GLN A 154 -21.19 23.12 13.28
N ILE A 155 -20.42 23.09 14.37
CA ILE A 155 -19.31 22.16 14.56
C ILE A 155 -19.61 21.29 15.79
N PHE A 156 -19.63 19.98 15.58
CA PHE A 156 -19.87 18.98 16.61
C PHE A 156 -18.56 18.44 17.21
N LEU A 157 -17.48 18.39 16.43
CA LEU A 157 -16.16 17.94 16.87
C LEU A 157 -15.07 18.64 16.06
N LYS A 158 -13.99 19.00 16.75
CA LYS A 158 -12.68 19.30 16.16
C LYS A 158 -11.60 18.52 16.90
N THR A 159 -10.81 17.77 16.16
CA THR A 159 -9.66 17.01 16.67
C THR A 159 -8.65 16.82 15.55
N GLN A 160 -7.63 16.01 15.78
CA GLN A 160 -6.66 15.59 14.78
C GLN A 160 -6.56 14.07 14.78
N PHE A 161 -6.51 13.49 13.59
CA PHE A 161 -6.02 12.13 13.43
C PHE A 161 -4.50 12.18 13.25
N LEU A 162 -3.80 11.50 14.16
CA LEU A 162 -2.36 11.33 14.14
C LEU A 162 -2.05 9.89 13.75
N ALA A 163 -1.17 9.70 12.78
CA ALA A 163 -0.66 8.38 12.49
C ALA A 163 0.22 7.90 13.66
N LEU A 164 -0.17 6.79 14.29
CA LEU A 164 0.72 5.98 15.13
C LEU A 164 1.80 5.37 14.22
N ASN A 165 2.83 6.16 13.96
CA ASN A 165 4.16 5.61 13.78
C ASN A 165 4.85 5.70 15.14
N ASN A 166 5.74 4.76 15.48
CA ASN A 166 6.83 5.13 16.38
C ASN A 166 7.38 6.47 15.84
N GLN A 167 7.61 7.48 16.68
CA GLN A 167 8.00 8.84 16.25
C GLN A 167 9.34 8.92 15.48
N PHE A 168 9.85 7.80 15.00
CA PHE A 168 11.00 7.62 14.16
C PHE A 168 10.60 6.69 13.01
N GLU A 169 10.58 7.22 11.79
CA GLU A 169 10.49 6.41 10.58
C GLU A 169 11.88 5.84 10.26
N PHE A 170 11.95 4.53 10.02
CA PHE A 170 13.16 3.88 9.54
C PHE A 170 12.92 3.36 8.14
N THR A 171 13.78 3.77 7.20
CA THR A 171 13.88 3.16 5.88
C THR A 171 15.14 2.31 5.83
N ILE A 172 15.10 1.22 5.05
CA ILE A 172 16.30 0.42 4.80
C ILE A 172 17.17 1.19 3.80
N LYS A 173 18.13 1.95 4.32
CA LYS A 173 19.11 2.63 3.48
C LYS A 173 20.05 1.63 2.79
N GLN A 174 20.52 0.63 3.53
CA GLN A 174 21.52 -0.31 3.03
C GLN A 174 21.36 -1.71 3.62
N VAL A 175 21.50 -2.72 2.76
CA VAL A 175 21.69 -4.13 3.13
C VAL A 175 23.11 -4.56 2.77
N ASN A 176 23.75 -5.38 3.61
CA ASN A 176 25.06 -5.96 3.32
C ASN A 176 24.87 -7.39 2.85
N LEU A 177 25.49 -7.75 1.72
CA LEU A 177 25.62 -9.13 1.26
C LEU A 177 27.09 -9.50 1.13
N PHE A 178 27.41 -10.75 1.40
CA PHE A 178 28.77 -11.26 1.28
C PHE A 178 28.91 -12.11 0.03
N THR A 179 30.07 -12.02 -0.62
CA THR A 179 30.38 -12.80 -1.81
C THR A 179 31.86 -13.16 -1.85
N THR A 180 32.19 -14.28 -2.49
CA THR A 180 33.58 -14.61 -2.84
C THR A 180 34.05 -13.93 -4.12
N ASP A 181 33.12 -13.48 -4.98
CA ASP A 181 33.38 -12.84 -6.26
C ASP A 181 32.43 -11.65 -6.50
N ILE A 182 32.94 -10.45 -6.26
CA ILE A 182 32.19 -9.19 -6.40
C ILE A 182 31.67 -9.00 -7.82
N ASP A 183 32.48 -9.25 -8.84
CA ASP A 183 32.12 -8.88 -10.20
C ASP A 183 31.15 -9.87 -10.82
N ASN A 184 31.33 -11.17 -10.54
CA ASN A 184 30.37 -12.18 -10.94
C ASN A 184 29.00 -11.96 -10.28
N THR A 185 29.01 -11.68 -8.97
CA THR A 185 27.77 -11.41 -8.22
C THR A 185 27.10 -10.12 -8.69
N ALA A 186 27.85 -9.04 -8.88
CA ALA A 186 27.30 -7.78 -9.38
C ALA A 186 26.68 -7.92 -10.77
N LYS A 187 27.34 -8.63 -11.70
CA LYS A 187 26.81 -8.91 -13.04
C LYS A 187 25.50 -9.70 -12.97
N PHE A 188 25.42 -10.70 -12.09
CA PHE A 188 24.17 -11.45 -11.89
C PHE A 188 23.03 -10.53 -11.45
N TYR A 189 23.23 -9.70 -10.43
CA TYR A 189 22.19 -8.79 -9.95
C TYR A 189 21.81 -7.72 -10.99
N GLU A 190 22.75 -7.23 -11.76
CA GLU A 190 22.50 -6.30 -12.86
C GLU A 190 21.67 -6.96 -13.98
N GLN A 191 22.04 -8.17 -14.41
CA GLN A 191 21.38 -8.87 -15.52
C GLN A 191 19.99 -9.42 -15.15
N ILE A 192 19.86 -9.98 -13.94
CA ILE A 192 18.64 -10.68 -13.53
C ILE A 192 17.62 -9.73 -12.91
N PHE A 193 18.08 -8.74 -12.14
CA PHE A 193 17.19 -7.82 -11.42
C PHE A 193 17.24 -6.38 -11.92
N GLY A 194 18.17 -6.04 -12.83
CA GLY A 194 18.31 -4.67 -13.34
C GLY A 194 18.91 -3.69 -12.32
N PHE A 195 19.57 -4.18 -11.27
CA PHE A 195 20.19 -3.31 -10.26
C PHE A 195 21.35 -2.53 -10.87
N ARG A 196 21.38 -1.23 -10.62
CA ARG A 196 22.48 -0.38 -11.11
C ARG A 196 23.69 -0.54 -10.22
N THR A 197 24.89 -0.52 -10.79
CA THR A 197 26.13 -0.55 -10.01
C THR A 197 26.68 0.87 -9.81
N SER A 198 27.35 1.13 -8.68
CA SER A 198 28.20 2.31 -8.55
C SER A 198 29.41 2.12 -9.47
N GLY A 199 29.52 2.83 -10.59
CA GLY A 199 30.54 2.59 -11.63
C GLY A 199 32.01 2.65 -11.20
N ASN A 200 32.33 2.97 -9.94
CA ASN A 200 33.67 2.89 -9.38
C ASN A 200 33.95 1.49 -8.83
N GLU A 201 34.95 0.80 -9.37
CA GLU A 201 35.42 -0.49 -8.87
C GLU A 201 36.18 -0.30 -7.55
N HIS A 202 35.74 -0.99 -6.49
CA HIS A 202 36.46 -1.07 -5.23
C HIS A 202 36.73 -2.54 -4.92
N GLU A 203 38.00 -2.88 -4.70
CA GLU A 203 38.46 -4.28 -4.61
C GLU A 203 37.74 -5.12 -3.54
N LYS A 204 37.29 -4.44 -2.46
CA LYS A 204 36.65 -5.07 -1.29
C LYS A 204 35.13 -4.98 -1.26
N PHE A 205 34.51 -4.09 -2.05
CA PHE A 205 33.06 -3.96 -2.05
C PHE A 205 32.51 -3.30 -3.33
N LYS A 206 31.24 -3.52 -3.64
CA LYS A 206 30.52 -2.83 -4.72
C LYS A 206 29.13 -2.45 -4.25
N LEU A 207 28.64 -1.27 -4.65
CA LEU A 207 27.27 -0.86 -4.36
C LEU A 207 26.38 -1.22 -5.54
N LEU A 208 25.25 -1.87 -5.23
CA LEU A 208 24.13 -2.08 -6.15
C LEU A 208 22.95 -1.24 -5.66
N TYR A 209 22.21 -0.62 -6.57
CA TYR A 209 21.03 0.16 -6.25
C TYR A 209 19.79 -0.66 -6.61
N LEU A 210 19.03 -1.08 -5.59
CA LEU A 210 17.73 -1.73 -5.75
C LEU A 210 16.71 -0.69 -6.23
N ASP A 211 16.71 0.47 -5.59
CA ASP A 211 15.93 1.64 -5.96
C ASP A 211 16.68 2.93 -5.58
N ALA A 212 15.99 4.08 -5.57
CA ALA A 212 16.57 5.38 -5.28
C ALA A 212 17.02 5.56 -3.81
N GLN A 213 16.51 4.74 -2.88
CA GLN A 213 16.69 4.88 -1.44
C GLN A 213 17.41 3.67 -0.81
N THR A 214 17.32 2.49 -1.43
CA THR A 214 17.91 1.25 -0.92
C THR A 214 19.08 0.78 -1.78
N GLN A 215 20.22 0.60 -1.12
CA GLN A 215 21.42 0.02 -1.73
C GLN A 215 21.80 -1.33 -1.11
N ILE A 216 22.35 -2.22 -1.93
CA ILE A 216 23.01 -3.43 -1.50
C ILE A 216 24.52 -3.20 -1.56
N LYS A 217 25.21 -3.33 -0.44
CA LYS A 217 26.67 -3.33 -0.38
C LYS A 217 27.17 -4.77 -0.45
N LEU A 218 27.66 -5.18 -1.62
CA LEU A 218 28.36 -6.44 -1.81
C LEU A 218 29.74 -6.35 -1.17
N LEU A 219 30.09 -7.26 -0.26
CA LEU A 219 31.35 -7.30 0.47
C LEU A 219 32.10 -8.58 0.13
N LYS A 220 33.38 -8.47 -0.28
CA LYS A 220 34.20 -9.65 -0.57
C LYS A 220 34.62 -10.37 0.71
N LYS A 221 34.53 -11.70 0.70
CA LYS A 221 35.09 -12.62 1.70
C LYS A 221 35.80 -13.78 1.02
N ASP A 222 36.80 -14.35 1.68
CA ASP A 222 37.55 -15.49 1.13
C ASP A 222 36.73 -16.79 1.14
N SER A 223 35.77 -16.92 2.06
CA SER A 223 34.81 -18.02 2.10
C SER A 223 33.51 -17.57 2.78
N LEU A 224 32.42 -18.25 2.46
CA LEU A 224 31.10 -18.04 3.07
C LEU A 224 30.76 -19.24 3.96
N THR A 225 30.21 -18.96 5.14
CA THR A 225 29.74 -19.99 6.08
C THR A 225 28.23 -20.20 5.93
N SER A 226 27.73 -21.40 6.22
CA SER A 226 26.30 -21.73 6.04
C SER A 226 25.33 -20.82 6.82
N THR A 227 25.79 -20.22 7.93
CA THR A 227 25.02 -19.28 8.76
C THR A 227 24.89 -17.89 8.14
N GLU A 228 25.62 -17.60 7.06
CA GLU A 228 25.55 -16.32 6.34
C GLU A 228 24.49 -16.34 5.22
N ASN A 229 23.84 -17.48 4.98
CA ASN A 229 22.87 -17.69 3.91
C ASN A 229 21.42 -17.35 4.32
N ASN A 230 21.15 -16.10 4.72
CA ASN A 230 19.79 -15.62 5.03
C ASN A 230 18.98 -15.38 3.75
N ILE A 231 17.77 -15.91 3.62
CA ILE A 231 16.93 -15.72 2.43
C ILE A 231 16.66 -14.22 2.20
N ILE A 232 16.98 -13.72 1.00
CA ILE A 232 16.63 -12.36 0.57
C ILE A 232 15.19 -12.39 0.08
N ASN A 233 14.33 -11.54 0.62
CA ASN A 233 12.92 -11.48 0.23
C ASN A 233 12.67 -10.24 -0.61
N LEU A 234 12.21 -10.42 -1.84
CA LEU A 234 11.85 -9.35 -2.77
C LEU A 234 10.37 -9.50 -3.17
N THR A 235 9.68 -8.39 -3.30
CA THR A 235 8.30 -8.36 -3.79
C THR A 235 8.22 -7.59 -5.10
N THR A 236 7.34 -8.02 -6.00
CA THR A 236 7.09 -7.31 -7.26
C THR A 236 5.68 -7.59 -7.76
N PRO A 237 4.95 -6.59 -8.29
CA PRO A 237 3.66 -6.84 -8.93
C PRO A 237 3.81 -7.53 -10.30
N TYR A 238 5.04 -7.83 -10.73
CA TYR A 238 5.37 -8.34 -12.05
C TYR A 238 6.01 -9.74 -12.02
N LEU A 239 5.66 -10.60 -11.06
CA LEU A 239 6.29 -11.92 -10.88
C LEU A 239 6.30 -12.77 -12.16
N ASN A 240 5.21 -12.78 -12.94
CA ASN A 240 5.15 -13.51 -14.21
C ASN A 240 6.18 -13.01 -15.25
N ARG A 241 6.50 -11.70 -15.25
CA ARG A 241 7.55 -11.15 -16.11
C ARG A 241 8.93 -11.58 -15.62
N VAL A 242 9.15 -11.63 -14.31
CA VAL A 242 10.39 -12.15 -13.71
C VAL A 242 10.59 -13.62 -14.11
N ILE A 243 9.57 -14.47 -13.95
CA ILE A 243 9.64 -15.89 -14.37
C ILE A 243 10.01 -16.01 -15.85
N SER A 244 9.39 -15.20 -16.71
CA SER A 244 9.70 -15.20 -18.15
C SER A 244 11.14 -14.77 -18.44
N HIS A 245 11.63 -13.75 -17.73
CA HIS A 245 13.01 -13.27 -17.82
C HIS A 245 14.01 -14.34 -17.36
N LEU A 246 13.75 -14.99 -16.23
CA LEU A 246 14.59 -16.09 -15.71
C LEU A 246 14.71 -17.23 -16.71
N LYS A 247 13.60 -17.65 -17.33
CA LYS A 247 13.61 -18.67 -18.39
C LYS A 247 14.46 -18.25 -19.58
N SER A 248 14.32 -17.01 -20.05
CA SER A 248 15.10 -16.51 -21.19
C SER A 248 16.62 -16.44 -20.92
N ASN A 249 17.00 -16.29 -19.65
CA ASN A 249 18.39 -16.28 -19.21
C ASN A 249 18.88 -17.64 -18.68
N ASN A 250 18.08 -18.71 -18.83
CA ASN A 250 18.38 -20.06 -18.33
C ASN A 250 18.70 -20.10 -16.83
N ILE A 251 18.02 -19.26 -16.04
CA ILE A 251 18.15 -19.26 -14.58
C ILE A 251 17.11 -20.21 -13.97
N PRO A 252 17.54 -21.25 -13.22
CA PRO A 252 16.61 -22.15 -12.55
C PRO A 252 15.88 -21.44 -11.42
N TYR A 253 14.60 -21.77 -11.26
CA TYR A 253 13.75 -21.28 -10.17
C TYR A 253 12.93 -22.42 -9.57
N TYR A 254 12.59 -22.28 -8.29
CA TYR A 254 12.07 -23.34 -7.43
C TYR A 254 10.81 -22.89 -6.69
N LYS A 255 10.03 -23.82 -6.14
CA LYS A 255 8.83 -23.53 -5.35
C LYS A 255 9.14 -23.29 -3.87
N SER A 256 10.27 -23.77 -3.36
CA SER A 256 10.81 -23.48 -2.02
C SER A 256 12.35 -23.48 -1.99
N ALA A 257 12.92 -22.98 -0.89
CA ALA A 257 14.37 -22.96 -0.65
C ALA A 257 14.87 -24.27 -0.01
N LYS A 258 14.62 -25.42 -0.66
CA LYS A 258 15.04 -26.74 -0.16
C LYS A 258 16.16 -27.34 -1.00
N LYS A 259 17.07 -28.05 -0.33
CA LYS A 259 18.26 -28.66 -0.95
C LYS A 259 17.94 -29.72 -2.00
N ASP A 260 16.83 -30.44 -1.82
CA ASP A 260 16.41 -31.54 -2.71
C ASP A 260 15.30 -31.12 -3.69
N GLU A 261 15.11 -29.82 -3.88
CA GLU A 261 14.08 -29.31 -4.76
C GLU A 261 14.53 -29.24 -6.21
N HIS A 262 13.63 -29.64 -7.11
CA HIS A 262 13.88 -29.58 -8.54
C HIS A 262 13.41 -28.26 -9.14
N PRO A 263 14.13 -27.70 -10.13
CA PRO A 263 13.68 -26.53 -10.86
C PRO A 263 12.31 -26.78 -11.50
N LEU A 264 11.51 -25.71 -11.60
CA LEU A 264 10.18 -25.78 -12.20
C LEU A 264 10.26 -25.68 -13.73
N ASP A 265 9.69 -26.68 -14.42
CA ASP A 265 9.66 -26.71 -15.89
C ASP A 265 8.47 -25.96 -16.52
N LYS A 266 7.40 -25.70 -15.76
CA LYS A 266 6.15 -25.09 -16.26
C LYS A 266 5.78 -23.82 -15.50
N SER A 267 5.16 -22.86 -16.21
CA SER A 267 4.56 -21.68 -15.57
C SER A 267 3.17 -22.05 -15.06
N GLU A 268 3.10 -22.55 -13.84
CA GLU A 268 1.87 -22.46 -13.06
C GLU A 268 1.70 -21.00 -12.60
N TYR A 269 0.47 -20.62 -12.23
CA TYR A 269 0.28 -19.36 -11.53
C TYR A 269 0.88 -19.52 -10.13
N LEU A 270 2.00 -18.83 -9.87
CA LEU A 270 2.72 -18.90 -8.61
C LEU A 270 2.62 -17.56 -7.91
N GLU A 271 2.40 -17.58 -6.61
CA GLU A 271 2.42 -16.39 -5.75
C GLU A 271 3.85 -16.03 -5.31
N GLN A 272 4.76 -17.01 -5.36
CA GLN A 272 6.18 -16.85 -5.05
C GLN A 272 7.06 -17.89 -5.77
N ILE A 273 8.33 -17.54 -5.96
CA ILE A 273 9.39 -18.43 -6.46
C ILE A 273 10.69 -18.19 -5.67
N PHE A 274 11.60 -19.14 -5.77
CA PHE A 274 12.94 -19.05 -5.19
C PHE A 274 14.00 -19.21 -6.27
N ILE A 275 15.10 -18.46 -6.19
CA ILE A 275 16.29 -18.65 -7.02
C ILE A 275 17.55 -18.59 -6.16
N GLN A 276 18.67 -19.06 -6.70
CA GLN A 276 19.98 -18.88 -6.06
C GLN A 276 20.82 -17.86 -6.83
N ASP A 277 21.53 -17.02 -6.09
CA ASP A 277 22.60 -16.18 -6.64
C ASP A 277 23.89 -17.01 -6.92
N PRO A 278 24.95 -16.41 -7.49
CA PRO A 278 26.20 -17.11 -7.76
C PRO A 278 26.92 -17.67 -6.52
N ASN A 279 26.58 -17.20 -5.33
CA ASN A 279 27.13 -17.65 -4.05
C ASN A 279 26.27 -18.76 -3.40
N GLY A 280 25.17 -19.15 -4.04
CA GLY A 280 24.20 -20.11 -3.50
C GLY A 280 23.21 -19.49 -2.49
N GLN A 281 23.19 -18.17 -2.37
CA GLN A 281 22.24 -17.44 -1.53
C GLN A 281 20.84 -17.53 -2.14
N TRP A 282 19.88 -18.01 -1.35
CA TRP A 282 18.48 -18.03 -1.72
C TRP A 282 17.88 -16.63 -1.78
N ILE A 283 17.13 -16.36 -2.84
CA ILE A 283 16.33 -15.17 -3.07
C ILE A 283 14.89 -15.63 -3.30
N GLU A 284 13.99 -15.21 -2.44
CA GLU A 284 12.54 -15.35 -2.60
C GLU A 284 11.99 -14.14 -3.34
N ILE A 285 11.14 -14.39 -4.34
CA ILE A 285 10.46 -13.35 -5.11
C ILE A 285 8.96 -13.65 -5.09
N SER A 286 8.16 -12.76 -4.51
CA SER A 286 6.71 -12.92 -4.38
C SER A 286 5.93 -11.75 -4.97
N ASN A 287 4.64 -11.98 -5.23
CA ASN A 287 3.74 -10.89 -5.59
C ASN A 287 3.58 -9.91 -4.41
N VAL A 288 3.34 -8.64 -4.73
CA VAL A 288 2.90 -7.67 -3.72
C VAL A 288 1.45 -8.06 -3.35
N ASN A 289 1.23 -8.45 -2.09
CA ASN A 289 -0.11 -8.64 -1.52
C ASN A 289 -0.79 -7.31 -1.23
#